data_AF-A0A9P5N4Y6-F1
#
_entry.id   AF-A0A9P5N4Y6-F1
#
_cell.length_a   1.000
_cell.length_b   1.000
_cell.length_c   1.000
_cell.angle_alpha   90.00
_cell.angle_beta   90.00
_cell.angle_gamma   90.00
#
_symmetry.space_group_name_H-M   'P 1'
#
loop_
_entity.id
_entity.type
_entity.pdbx_description
1 polymer ?
#
loop_
_entity_poly.entity_id
_entity_poly.type
_entity_poly.pdbx_seq_one_letter_code
_entity_poly.pdbx_strand_id
1 'polypeptide(L)'
;MSHPHTTPAPSPNFQLIFNSALKEYEKRTKRDLLAHPLVAQLQSCDSSGDILAVIHQQLQGLHQSESQRADERLTKCLDPIVNVLFAFSGALGGGLGLVFSPAKVIFAGFGVLLSTARDVRASQNTLIDIFERMENFFQRLEVYTEVSPTPEMIDIIMKIMVEVLSILGIATKEMKQGRTRKYLKKLVGRSDVGVALKKLDKLTTEEARMATAQVLKATHGVDDRMRGVEDMVLDVDNRVAGVDDKVASVDNRVAGVDDRVAGVDDRVAGVDDRVAGVDNRVENVEVRVASVDETVRAVEDKVAVVIDGAQLSSIGHQKNIRERGQG
;
A
#
# COMPACT_ATOMS: atom_id res chain seq x y z
N MET A 1 -5.59 -12.50 -5.74
CA MET A 1 -6.97 -12.56 -6.26
C MET A 1 -7.66 -11.26 -5.90
N SER A 2 -7.92 -10.41 -6.89
CA SER A 2 -8.57 -9.12 -6.70
C SER A 2 -10.06 -9.37 -6.49
N HIS A 3 -10.57 -9.17 -5.27
CA HIS A 3 -12.00 -9.22 -5.02
C HIS A 3 -12.69 -8.10 -5.82
N PRO A 4 -13.75 -8.39 -6.59
CA PRO A 4 -14.51 -7.34 -7.24
C PRO A 4 -15.15 -6.50 -6.14
N HIS A 5 -14.75 -5.22 -6.05
CA HIS A 5 -15.39 -4.24 -5.19
C HIS A 5 -16.84 -4.10 -5.64
N THR A 6 -17.72 -4.89 -5.01
CA THR A 6 -19.16 -4.76 -5.15
C THR A 6 -19.53 -3.49 -4.43
N THR A 7 -20.03 -2.50 -5.16
CA THR A 7 -20.49 -1.23 -4.59
C THR A 7 -21.54 -1.53 -3.51
N PRO A 8 -21.34 -1.11 -2.27
CA PRO A 8 -22.25 -1.43 -1.18
C PRO A 8 -23.64 -0.79 -1.43
N ALA A 9 -24.67 -1.63 -1.53
CA ALA A 9 -26.05 -1.19 -1.73
C ALA A 9 -26.69 -0.74 -0.40
N PRO A 10 -27.51 0.33 -0.38
CA PRO A 10 -28.26 0.74 0.81
C PRO A 10 -29.32 -0.29 1.17
N SER A 11 -29.95 -0.11 2.34
CA SER A 11 -31.07 -0.96 2.73
C SER A 11 -32.18 -0.95 1.66
N PRO A 12 -32.82 -2.09 1.38
CA PRO A 12 -33.87 -2.20 0.35
C PRO A 12 -35.07 -1.26 0.61
N ASN A 13 -35.19 -0.75 1.84
CA ASN A 13 -36.23 0.18 2.25
C ASN A 13 -35.96 1.63 1.83
N PHE A 14 -34.72 1.97 1.43
CA PHE A 14 -34.38 3.36 1.14
C PHE A 14 -35.20 3.95 -0.01
N GLN A 15 -35.34 3.23 -1.13
CA GLN A 15 -36.13 3.70 -2.28
C GLN A 15 -37.56 4.06 -1.87
N LEU A 16 -38.18 3.23 -1.02
CA LEU A 16 -39.52 3.48 -0.49
C LEU A 16 -39.57 4.75 0.37
N ILE A 17 -38.60 4.92 1.27
CA ILE A 17 -38.51 6.09 2.16
C ILE A 17 -38.27 7.37 1.36
N PHE A 18 -37.36 7.34 0.39
CA PHE A 18 -37.06 8.49 -0.47
C PHE A 18 -38.25 8.89 -1.35
N ASN A 19 -38.91 7.91 -1.97
CA ASN A 19 -40.12 8.15 -2.76
C ASN A 19 -41.27 8.69 -1.90
N SER A 20 -41.40 8.20 -0.65
CA SER A 20 -42.37 8.76 0.31
C SER A 20 -42.05 10.22 0.64
N ALA A 21 -40.77 10.55 0.80
CA ALA A 21 -40.34 11.92 1.08
C ALA A 21 -40.61 12.86 -0.11
N LEU A 22 -40.44 12.40 -1.35
CA LEU A 22 -40.79 13.16 -2.55
C LEU A 22 -42.29 13.46 -2.64
N LYS A 23 -43.14 12.44 -2.40
CA LYS A 23 -44.59 12.63 -2.37
C LYS A 23 -45.03 13.62 -1.29
N GLU A 24 -44.40 13.53 -0.11
CA GLU A 24 -44.69 14.45 0.98
C GLU A 24 -44.19 15.88 0.68
N TYR A 25 -43.04 16.02 0.00
CA TYR A 25 -42.56 17.31 -0.52
C TYR A 25 -43.58 17.92 -1.50
N GLU A 26 -44.00 17.15 -2.50
CA GLU A 26 -44.95 17.59 -3.52
C GLU A 26 -46.27 18.03 -2.90
N LYS A 27 -46.80 17.24 -1.96
CA LYS A 27 -48.02 17.55 -1.22
C LYS A 27 -47.92 18.89 -0.48
N ARG A 28 -46.76 19.21 0.10
CA ARG A 28 -46.50 20.44 0.87
C ARG A 28 -46.30 21.66 -0.01
N THR A 29 -45.52 21.53 -1.08
CA THR A 29 -45.08 22.66 -1.92
C THR A 29 -45.99 22.91 -3.11
N LYS A 30 -46.86 21.94 -3.44
CA LYS A 30 -47.65 21.87 -4.67
C LYS A 30 -46.78 21.93 -5.93
N ARG A 31 -45.54 21.45 -5.82
CA ARG A 31 -44.58 21.34 -6.92
C ARG A 31 -44.02 19.93 -6.94
N ASP A 32 -44.15 19.28 -8.07
CA ASP A 32 -43.39 18.06 -8.35
C ASP A 32 -41.95 18.45 -8.66
N LEU A 33 -41.01 17.96 -7.85
CA LEU A 33 -39.59 18.21 -8.05
C LEU A 33 -39.09 17.53 -9.31
N LEU A 34 -39.55 16.30 -9.59
CA LEU A 34 -39.06 15.51 -10.72
C LEU A 34 -39.49 16.11 -12.05
N ALA A 35 -40.67 16.72 -12.11
CA ALA A 35 -41.15 17.45 -13.27
C ALA A 35 -40.64 18.90 -13.35
N HIS A 36 -39.86 19.38 -12.37
CA HIS A 36 -39.39 20.76 -12.36
C HIS A 36 -38.33 20.98 -13.46
N PRO A 37 -38.38 22.09 -14.23
CA PRO A 37 -37.41 22.37 -15.29
C PRO A 37 -35.93 22.36 -14.83
N LEU A 38 -35.69 22.68 -13.55
CA LEU A 38 -34.36 22.59 -12.95
C LEU A 38 -33.82 21.16 -12.89
N VAL A 39 -34.65 20.13 -12.73
CA VAL A 39 -34.17 18.74 -12.77
C VAL A 39 -33.63 18.41 -14.15
N ALA A 40 -34.27 18.86 -15.23
CA ALA A 40 -33.77 18.68 -16.58
C ALA A 40 -32.44 19.41 -16.82
N GLN A 41 -32.27 20.62 -16.26
CA GLN A 41 -30.99 21.35 -16.33
C GLN A 41 -29.89 20.67 -15.51
N LEU A 42 -30.23 20.14 -14.33
CA LEU A 42 -29.28 19.43 -13.45
C LEU A 42 -28.93 18.04 -13.97
N GLN A 43 -29.75 17.45 -14.84
CA GLN A 43 -29.42 16.19 -15.51
C GLN A 43 -28.17 16.33 -16.39
N SER A 44 -28.01 17.45 -17.09
CA SER A 44 -26.83 17.75 -17.92
C SER A 44 -25.61 18.29 -17.15
N CYS A 45 -25.72 18.48 -15.83
CA CYS A 45 -24.57 18.90 -15.02
C CYS A 45 -23.69 17.69 -14.66
N ASP A 46 -22.40 17.79 -15.02
CA ASP A 46 -21.38 16.76 -14.83
C ASP A 46 -20.29 17.17 -13.82
N SER A 47 -20.36 18.38 -13.28
CA SER A 47 -19.48 18.87 -12.22
C SER A 47 -20.24 19.65 -11.14
N SER A 48 -19.65 19.77 -9.94
CA SER A 48 -20.20 20.65 -8.89
C SER A 48 -20.22 22.12 -9.31
N GLY A 49 -19.26 22.54 -10.16
CA GLY A 49 -19.23 23.88 -10.76
C GLY A 49 -20.43 24.18 -11.64
N ASP A 50 -20.87 23.22 -12.46
CA ASP A 50 -22.07 23.38 -13.31
C ASP A 50 -23.33 23.54 -12.46
N ILE A 51 -23.41 22.79 -11.36
CA ILE A 51 -24.53 22.86 -10.42
C ILE A 51 -24.55 24.21 -9.69
N LEU A 52 -23.39 24.68 -9.24
CA LEU A 52 -23.24 26.00 -8.64
C LEU A 52 -23.64 27.11 -9.61
N ALA A 53 -23.29 26.99 -10.90
CA ALA A 53 -23.71 27.96 -11.91
C ALA A 53 -25.24 28.04 -12.05
N VAL A 54 -25.92 26.89 -12.08
CA VAL A 54 -27.40 26.82 -12.12
C VAL A 54 -28.02 27.43 -10.85
N ILE A 55 -27.46 27.13 -9.67
CA ILE A 55 -27.94 27.66 -8.39
C ILE A 55 -27.70 29.18 -8.31
N HIS A 56 -26.53 29.66 -8.71
CA HIS A 56 -26.20 31.09 -8.75
C HIS A 56 -27.11 31.87 -9.72
N GLN A 57 -27.51 31.27 -10.84
CA GLN A 57 -28.51 31.86 -11.73
C GLN A 57 -29.86 32.07 -11.01
N GLN A 58 -30.24 31.19 -10.09
CA GLN A 58 -31.45 31.39 -9.26
C GLN A 58 -31.27 32.53 -8.23
N LEU A 59 -30.05 32.76 -7.75
CA LEU A 59 -29.73 33.81 -6.78
C LEU A 59 -29.75 35.22 -7.39
N GLN A 60 -29.33 35.38 -8.64
CA GLN A 60 -29.32 36.68 -9.36
C GLN A 60 -30.71 37.35 -9.47
N GLY A 61 -31.78 36.61 -9.19
CA GLY A 61 -33.14 37.13 -9.15
C GLY A 61 -33.57 37.77 -7.81
N LEU A 62 -32.81 37.56 -6.73
CA LEU A 62 -33.16 37.96 -5.36
C LEU A 62 -32.79 39.42 -5.01
N HIS A 63 -32.15 40.15 -5.94
CA HIS A 63 -31.59 41.48 -5.69
C HIS A 63 -32.62 42.54 -5.27
N GLN A 64 -32.48 43.04 -4.03
CA GLN A 64 -32.88 44.39 -3.60
C GLN A 64 -31.65 45.14 -3.09
N SER A 65 -31.70 46.47 -2.98
CA SER A 65 -30.54 47.37 -2.83
C SER A 65 -29.59 47.13 -1.61
N GLU A 66 -29.89 46.21 -0.69
CA GLU A 66 -29.03 45.73 0.43
C GLU A 66 -28.45 44.31 0.22
N SER A 67 -28.64 43.71 -0.98
CA SER A 67 -28.54 42.26 -1.28
C SER A 67 -27.14 41.71 -1.54
N GLN A 68 -26.16 42.51 -1.95
CA GLN A 68 -24.86 41.98 -2.41
C GLN A 68 -24.14 41.15 -1.34
N ARG A 69 -24.17 41.61 -0.08
CA ARG A 69 -23.54 40.90 1.05
C ARG A 69 -24.29 39.63 1.45
N ALA A 70 -25.61 39.59 1.28
CA ALA A 70 -26.42 38.43 1.58
C ALA A 70 -26.25 37.33 0.53
N ASP A 71 -26.15 37.73 -0.75
CA ASP A 71 -25.90 36.82 -1.86
C ASP A 71 -24.51 36.18 -1.73
N GLU A 72 -23.47 36.95 -1.38
CA GLU A 72 -22.13 36.41 -1.10
C GLU A 72 -22.11 35.39 0.03
N ARG A 73 -22.85 35.63 1.12
CA ARG A 73 -22.94 34.69 2.24
C ARG A 73 -23.66 33.41 1.85
N LEU A 74 -24.74 33.55 1.08
CA LEU A 74 -25.53 32.42 0.63
C LEU A 74 -24.74 31.54 -0.34
N THR A 75 -23.99 32.14 -1.27
CA THR A 75 -23.03 31.44 -2.14
C THR A 75 -21.97 30.71 -1.33
N LYS A 76 -21.29 31.40 -0.40
CA LYS A 76 -20.27 30.78 0.47
C LYS A 76 -20.79 29.59 1.27
N CYS A 77 -22.06 29.64 1.66
CA CYS A 77 -22.73 28.58 2.40
C CYS A 77 -23.16 27.40 1.50
N LEU A 78 -23.55 27.68 0.26
CA LEU A 78 -23.98 26.66 -0.69
C LEU A 78 -22.81 25.89 -1.31
N ASP A 79 -21.64 26.52 -1.47
CA ASP A 79 -20.46 25.89 -2.08
C ASP A 79 -20.08 24.55 -1.41
N PRO A 80 -19.89 24.45 -0.08
CA PRO A 80 -19.57 23.18 0.57
C PRO A 80 -20.70 22.16 0.42
N ILE A 81 -21.95 22.60 0.56
CA ILE A 81 -23.12 21.72 0.46
C ILE A 81 -23.18 21.07 -0.93
N VAL A 82 -22.97 21.86 -1.98
CA VAL A 82 -23.02 21.37 -3.36
C VAL A 82 -21.88 20.42 -3.68
N ASN A 83 -20.66 20.74 -3.24
CA ASN A 83 -19.51 19.86 -3.44
C ASN A 83 -19.71 18.49 -2.78
N VAL A 84 -20.15 18.48 -1.52
CA VAL A 84 -20.39 17.24 -0.77
C VAL A 84 -21.53 16.42 -1.40
N LEU A 85 -22.68 17.05 -1.67
CA LEU A 85 -23.80 16.39 -2.33
C LEU A 85 -23.43 15.84 -3.71
N PHE A 86 -22.62 16.58 -4.48
CA PHE A 86 -22.15 16.13 -5.79
C PHE A 86 -21.20 14.95 -5.70
N ALA A 87 -20.25 14.95 -4.75
CA ALA A 87 -19.36 13.82 -4.51
C ALA A 87 -20.15 12.55 -4.16
N PHE A 88 -21.17 12.67 -3.31
CA PHE A 88 -22.07 11.56 -3.02
C PHE A 88 -22.98 11.19 -4.21
N SER A 89 -23.24 12.10 -5.13
CA SER A 89 -24.06 11.81 -6.31
C SER A 89 -23.45 10.72 -7.20
N GLY A 90 -22.12 10.65 -7.28
CA GLY A 90 -21.39 9.58 -7.97
C GLY A 90 -21.41 8.27 -7.18
N ALA A 91 -21.07 8.34 -5.89
CA ALA A 91 -21.04 7.18 -5.00
C ALA A 91 -22.43 6.51 -4.83
N LEU A 92 -23.50 7.30 -4.86
CA LEU A 92 -24.87 6.85 -4.59
C LEU A 92 -25.74 6.79 -5.86
N GLY A 93 -25.32 7.36 -6.99
CA GLY A 93 -26.12 7.44 -8.21
C GLY A 93 -25.87 6.31 -9.20
N GLY A 94 -24.61 5.88 -9.38
CA GLY A 94 -24.23 4.94 -10.44
C GLY A 94 -24.45 3.46 -10.12
N GLY A 95 -24.36 3.07 -8.85
CA GLY A 95 -24.41 1.66 -8.44
C GLY A 95 -25.78 1.15 -7.95
N LEU A 96 -26.80 2.02 -7.85
CA LEU A 96 -27.99 1.76 -7.03
C LEU A 96 -29.29 1.53 -7.81
N GLY A 97 -29.26 1.54 -9.16
CA GLY A 97 -30.44 1.34 -10.00
C GLY A 97 -31.56 2.37 -9.78
N LEU A 98 -31.24 3.51 -9.18
CA LEU A 98 -32.18 4.61 -8.99
C LEU A 98 -32.40 5.31 -10.33
N VAL A 99 -33.66 5.62 -10.66
CA VAL A 99 -34.03 6.37 -11.87
C VAL A 99 -33.47 7.80 -11.84
N PHE A 100 -33.11 8.31 -10.66
CA PHE A 100 -32.54 9.64 -10.44
C PHE A 100 -31.55 9.63 -9.26
N SER A 101 -30.55 10.51 -9.31
CA SER A 101 -29.61 10.72 -8.19
C SER A 101 -30.27 11.53 -7.07
N PRO A 102 -30.29 11.05 -5.80
CA PRO A 102 -30.86 11.78 -4.66
C PRO A 102 -30.32 13.21 -4.51
N ALA A 103 -29.03 13.39 -4.78
CA ALA A 103 -28.37 14.69 -4.72
C ALA A 103 -28.94 15.68 -5.75
N LYS A 104 -29.15 15.24 -7.00
CA LYS A 104 -29.74 16.09 -8.06
C LYS A 104 -31.16 16.54 -7.69
N VAL A 105 -31.93 15.69 -7.01
CA VAL A 105 -33.27 16.06 -6.53
C VAL A 105 -33.21 17.07 -5.38
N ILE A 106 -32.25 16.95 -4.48
CA ILE A 106 -32.00 17.95 -3.43
C ILE A 106 -31.62 19.31 -4.04
N PHE A 107 -30.75 19.32 -5.06
CA PHE A 107 -30.40 20.56 -5.78
C PHE A 107 -31.61 21.22 -6.45
N ALA A 108 -32.51 20.43 -7.05
CA ALA A 108 -33.77 20.96 -7.54
C ALA A 108 -34.63 21.55 -6.41
N GLY A 109 -34.63 20.90 -5.25
CA GLY A 109 -35.25 21.40 -4.02
C GLY A 109 -34.69 22.75 -3.56
N PHE A 110 -33.37 22.92 -3.60
CA PHE A 110 -32.71 24.21 -3.33
C PHE A 110 -33.17 25.28 -4.30
N GLY A 111 -33.15 24.99 -5.60
CA GLY A 111 -33.61 25.91 -6.62
C GLY A 111 -35.07 26.33 -6.41
N VAL A 112 -35.98 25.39 -6.14
CA VAL A 112 -37.39 25.70 -5.85
C VAL A 112 -37.55 26.59 -4.61
N LEU A 113 -36.78 26.34 -3.55
CA LEU A 113 -36.80 27.15 -2.34
C LEU A 113 -36.33 28.58 -2.64
N LEU A 114 -35.22 28.73 -3.37
CA LEU A 114 -34.66 30.02 -3.78
C LEU A 114 -35.61 30.80 -4.70
N SER A 115 -36.18 30.15 -5.72
CA SER A 115 -37.18 30.80 -6.60
C SER A 115 -38.42 31.23 -5.81
N THR A 116 -38.86 30.42 -4.85
CA THR A 116 -40.01 30.78 -3.99
C THR A 116 -39.72 31.98 -3.11
N ALA A 117 -38.51 32.05 -2.54
CA ALA A 117 -38.09 33.19 -1.73
C ALA A 117 -38.06 34.50 -2.54
N ARG A 118 -37.68 34.41 -3.82
CA ARG A 118 -37.76 35.53 -4.78
C ARG A 118 -39.20 35.98 -4.99
N ASP A 119 -40.10 35.06 -5.28
CA ASP A 119 -41.51 35.36 -5.60
C ASP A 119 -42.21 36.09 -4.44
N VAL A 120 -41.91 35.71 -3.19
CA VAL A 120 -42.58 36.26 -1.99
C VAL A 120 -41.77 37.34 -1.27
N ARG A 121 -40.63 37.78 -1.84
CA ARG A 121 -39.70 38.73 -1.22
C ARG A 121 -39.36 38.36 0.24
N ALA A 122 -39.09 37.08 0.48
CA ALA A 122 -38.73 36.60 1.81
C ALA A 122 -37.42 37.23 2.30
N SER A 123 -37.24 37.31 3.63
CA SER A 123 -35.98 37.79 4.20
C SER A 123 -34.85 36.81 3.86
N GLN A 124 -33.81 37.29 3.17
CA GLN A 124 -32.60 36.53 2.84
C GLN A 124 -31.95 35.92 4.10
N ASN A 125 -32.04 36.59 5.25
CA ASN A 125 -31.52 36.07 6.52
C ASN A 125 -32.16 34.73 6.91
N THR A 126 -33.44 34.50 6.59
CA THR A 126 -34.11 33.21 6.88
C THR A 126 -33.56 32.08 6.01
N LEU A 127 -33.20 32.36 4.76
CA LEU A 127 -32.56 31.37 3.89
C LEU A 127 -31.16 31.05 4.40
N ILE A 128 -30.37 32.09 4.69
CA ILE A 128 -29.01 31.97 5.21
C ILE A 128 -29.02 31.12 6.50
N ASP A 129 -29.91 31.39 7.46
CA ASP A 129 -30.01 30.60 8.70
C ASP A 129 -30.33 29.11 8.46
N ILE A 130 -31.12 28.78 7.43
CA ILE A 130 -31.43 27.38 7.08
C ILE A 130 -30.23 26.71 6.42
N PHE A 131 -29.61 27.38 5.45
CA PHE A 131 -28.45 26.84 4.74
C PHE A 131 -27.23 26.71 5.65
N GLU A 132 -26.93 27.68 6.53
CA GLU A 132 -25.81 27.58 7.49
C GLU A 132 -25.97 26.38 8.43
N ARG A 133 -27.21 26.05 8.82
CA ARG A 133 -27.48 24.83 9.60
C ARG A 133 -27.30 23.55 8.80
N MET A 134 -27.61 23.56 7.50
CA MET A 134 -27.34 22.43 6.62
C MET A 134 -25.84 22.30 6.32
N GLU A 135 -25.12 23.39 6.14
CA GLU A 135 -23.68 23.43 5.84
C GLU A 135 -22.86 22.74 6.93
N ASN A 136 -23.09 23.09 8.21
CA ASN A 136 -22.42 22.44 9.35
C ASN A 136 -22.55 20.92 9.33
N PHE A 137 -23.67 20.42 8.81
CA PHE A 137 -23.90 19.00 8.64
C PHE A 137 -23.10 18.44 7.46
N PHE A 138 -23.19 19.06 6.28
CA PHE A 138 -22.50 18.55 5.08
C PHE A 138 -20.97 18.62 5.19
N GLN A 139 -20.42 19.62 5.88
CA GLN A 139 -18.98 19.74 6.11
C GLN A 139 -18.43 18.51 6.86
N ARG A 140 -19.21 17.93 7.77
CA ARG A 140 -18.82 16.68 8.43
C ARG A 140 -18.81 15.50 7.48
N LEU A 141 -19.75 15.47 6.54
CA LEU A 141 -19.87 14.40 5.56
C LEU A 141 -18.79 14.45 4.47
N GLU A 142 -18.14 15.60 4.30
CA GLU A 142 -17.03 15.80 3.36
C GLU A 142 -15.90 14.79 3.57
N VAL A 143 -15.60 14.43 4.82
CA VAL A 143 -14.55 13.45 5.16
C VAL A 143 -14.83 12.07 4.55
N TYR A 144 -16.10 11.72 4.32
CA TYR A 144 -16.49 10.44 3.71
C TYR A 144 -16.56 10.49 2.19
N THR A 145 -16.22 11.62 1.57
CA THR A 145 -16.04 11.69 0.12
C THR A 145 -14.66 11.16 -0.30
N GLU A 146 -13.68 11.22 0.60
CA GLU A 146 -12.33 10.68 0.40
C GLU A 146 -12.23 9.20 0.80
N VAL A 147 -13.01 8.78 1.79
CA VAL A 147 -13.02 7.40 2.31
C VAL A 147 -14.27 6.68 1.82
N SER A 148 -14.12 5.55 1.13
CA SER A 148 -15.25 4.73 0.66
C SER A 148 -16.21 4.38 1.83
N PRO A 149 -17.47 4.87 1.81
CA PRO A 149 -18.37 4.64 2.93
C PRO A 149 -18.81 3.17 3.02
N THR A 150 -18.95 2.64 4.24
CA THR A 150 -19.51 1.30 4.48
C THR A 150 -21.04 1.31 4.23
N PRO A 151 -21.67 0.15 3.96
CA PRO A 151 -23.12 0.07 3.77
C PRO A 151 -23.93 0.72 4.91
N GLU A 152 -23.49 0.58 6.15
CA GLU A 152 -24.16 1.16 7.33
C GLU A 152 -24.08 2.69 7.32
N MET A 153 -22.94 3.25 6.92
CA MET A 153 -22.78 4.71 6.78
C MET A 153 -23.61 5.25 5.62
N ILE A 154 -23.68 4.51 4.50
CA ILE A 154 -24.54 4.87 3.36
C ILE A 154 -26.00 4.97 3.79
N ASP A 155 -26.52 4.04 4.59
CA ASP A 155 -27.92 4.09 5.06
C ASP A 155 -28.20 5.35 5.90
N ILE A 156 -27.24 5.76 6.74
CA ILE A 156 -27.36 6.98 7.54
C ILE A 156 -27.31 8.24 6.65
N ILE A 157 -26.32 8.32 5.74
CA ILE A 157 -26.20 9.43 4.77
C ILE A 157 -27.49 9.58 3.97
N MET A 158 -28.05 8.47 3.51
CA MET A 158 -29.31 8.41 2.78
C MET A 158 -30.52 8.89 3.60
N LYS A 159 -30.63 8.49 4.87
CA LYS A 159 -31.66 9.02 5.79
C LYS A 159 -31.53 10.52 5.98
N ILE A 160 -30.31 11.05 5.96
CA ILE A 160 -30.07 12.48 6.05
C ILE A 160 -30.51 13.19 4.78
N MET A 161 -30.20 12.66 3.59
CA MET A 161 -30.71 13.20 2.31
C MET A 161 -32.25 13.34 2.31
N VAL A 162 -32.95 12.35 2.86
CA VAL A 162 -34.41 12.38 3.05
C VAL A 162 -34.88 13.50 3.98
N GLU A 163 -34.16 13.70 5.09
CA GLU A 163 -34.50 14.74 6.06
C GLU A 163 -34.21 16.14 5.50
N VAL A 164 -33.13 16.32 4.75
CA VAL A 164 -32.81 17.56 4.02
C VAL A 164 -33.95 17.91 3.06
N LEU A 165 -34.40 16.95 2.25
CA LEU A 165 -35.55 17.14 1.36
C LEU A 165 -36.81 17.57 2.13
N SER A 166 -37.05 16.97 3.29
CA SER A 166 -38.17 17.32 4.17
C SER A 166 -38.08 18.75 4.68
N ILE A 167 -36.89 19.20 5.10
CA ILE A 167 -36.65 20.59 5.54
C ILE A 167 -36.93 21.56 4.39
N LEU A 168 -36.44 21.27 3.18
CA LEU A 168 -36.68 22.09 1.98
C LEU A 168 -38.17 22.20 1.65
N GLY A 169 -38.92 21.10 1.76
CA GLY A 169 -40.36 21.08 1.52
C GLY A 169 -41.13 21.94 2.52
N ILE A 170 -40.78 21.86 3.81
CA ILE A 170 -41.42 22.68 4.85
C ILE A 170 -41.05 24.15 4.67
N ALA A 171 -39.76 24.46 4.47
CA ALA A 171 -39.28 25.82 4.27
C ALA A 171 -39.97 26.49 3.07
N THR A 172 -40.06 25.79 1.94
CA THR A 172 -40.74 26.27 0.74
C THR A 172 -42.22 26.56 0.99
N LYS A 173 -42.94 25.64 1.67
CA LYS A 173 -44.36 25.82 2.01
C LYS A 173 -44.58 27.05 2.90
N GLU A 174 -43.79 27.20 3.95
CA GLU A 174 -43.97 28.26 4.93
C GLU A 174 -43.57 29.64 4.37
N MET A 175 -42.62 29.68 3.42
CA MET A 175 -42.31 30.89 2.65
C MET A 175 -43.48 31.34 1.77
N LYS A 176 -44.11 30.42 1.02
CA LYS A 176 -45.30 30.74 0.20
C LYS A 176 -46.45 31.33 1.02
N GLN A 177 -46.59 30.92 2.28
CA GLN A 177 -47.68 31.37 3.15
C GLN A 177 -47.43 32.72 3.83
N GLY A 178 -46.36 33.46 3.48
CA GLY A 178 -46.11 34.82 3.97
C GLY A 178 -45.79 34.91 5.46
N ARG A 179 -45.49 33.79 6.13
CA ARG A 179 -45.22 33.73 7.59
C ARG A 179 -43.80 34.13 7.98
N THR A 180 -42.95 34.49 7.01
CA THR A 180 -41.50 34.72 7.12
C THR A 180 -41.07 35.52 8.37
N ARG A 181 -41.81 36.57 8.75
CA ARG A 181 -41.47 37.41 9.93
C ARG A 181 -41.79 36.77 11.29
N LYS A 182 -42.83 35.92 11.39
CA LYS A 182 -43.18 35.15 12.61
C LYS A 182 -42.43 33.83 12.68
N TYR A 183 -42.00 33.33 11.52
CA TYR A 183 -41.25 32.11 11.31
C TYR A 183 -39.84 32.18 11.92
N LEU A 184 -39.12 33.28 11.71
CA LEU A 184 -37.78 33.50 12.23
C LEU A 184 -37.73 33.52 13.78
N LYS A 185 -38.73 34.15 14.42
CA LYS A 185 -38.89 34.14 15.88
C LYS A 185 -39.24 32.76 16.47
N LYS A 186 -39.64 31.79 15.64
CA LYS A 186 -40.06 30.44 16.05
C LYS A 186 -39.16 29.30 15.56
N LEU A 187 -38.13 29.56 14.74
CA LEU A 187 -37.12 28.56 14.37
C LEU A 187 -36.31 28.05 15.59
N VAL A 188 -36.40 28.77 16.72
CA VAL A 188 -35.90 28.36 18.05
C VAL A 188 -36.99 27.69 18.91
N GLY A 189 -38.28 27.80 18.56
CA GLY A 189 -39.39 27.28 19.36
C GLY A 189 -40.70 26.96 18.59
N ARG A 190 -40.97 25.65 18.43
CA ARG A 190 -42.25 25.03 17.98
C ARG A 190 -42.68 25.29 16.52
N SER A 191 -41.78 25.21 15.54
CA SER A 191 -42.15 25.12 14.10
C SER A 191 -41.82 23.74 13.51
N ASP A 192 -42.52 23.35 12.45
CA ASP A 192 -42.28 22.08 11.73
C ASP A 192 -40.82 21.98 11.21
N VAL A 193 -40.20 23.10 10.79
CA VAL A 193 -38.76 23.12 10.45
C VAL A 193 -37.88 22.89 11.66
N GLY A 194 -38.22 23.45 12.83
CA GLY A 194 -37.46 23.17 14.06
C GLY A 194 -37.50 21.69 14.44
N VAL A 195 -38.61 20.98 14.18
CA VAL A 195 -38.71 19.53 14.39
C VAL A 195 -37.82 18.77 13.41
N ALA A 196 -37.87 19.12 12.11
CA ALA A 196 -37.03 18.48 11.10
C ALA A 196 -35.53 18.74 11.33
N LEU A 197 -35.14 19.95 11.75
CA LEU A 197 -33.76 20.28 12.11
C LEU A 197 -33.28 19.50 13.34
N LYS A 198 -34.13 19.30 14.36
CA LYS A 198 -33.78 18.44 15.51
C LYS A 198 -33.61 16.98 15.10
N LYS A 199 -34.42 16.51 14.14
CA LYS A 199 -34.29 15.14 13.62
C LYS A 199 -33.01 14.99 12.80
N LEU A 200 -32.66 16.00 12.00
CA LEU A 200 -31.37 16.07 11.30
C LEU A 200 -30.20 16.02 12.29
N ASP A 201 -30.21 16.84 13.34
CA ASP A 201 -29.20 16.84 14.40
C ASP A 201 -29.03 15.47 15.09
N LYS A 202 -30.15 14.78 15.34
CA LYS A 202 -30.15 13.41 15.86
C LYS A 202 -29.47 12.44 14.89
N LEU A 203 -29.79 12.51 13.60
CA LEU A 203 -29.17 11.65 12.58
C LEU A 203 -27.67 11.93 12.46
N THR A 204 -27.24 13.18 12.54
CA THR A 204 -25.82 13.57 12.57
C THR A 204 -25.10 13.00 13.79
N THR A 205 -25.76 12.97 14.94
CA THR A 205 -25.21 12.35 16.15
C THR A 205 -25.11 10.83 16.02
N GLU A 206 -26.06 10.20 15.32
CA GLU A 206 -26.04 8.77 15.05
C GLU A 206 -24.92 8.41 14.05
N GLU A 207 -24.74 9.22 13.01
CA GLU A 207 -23.61 9.18 12.09
C GLU A 207 -22.27 9.23 12.84
N ALA A 208 -22.10 10.22 13.74
CA ALA A 208 -20.92 10.35 14.59
C ALA A 208 -20.54 9.07 15.32
N ARG A 209 -21.55 8.45 15.96
CA ARG A 209 -21.39 7.24 16.75
C ARG A 209 -21.06 6.04 15.87
N MET A 210 -21.66 5.98 14.68
CA MET A 210 -21.35 4.96 13.69
C MET A 210 -19.90 5.06 13.22
N ALA A 211 -19.44 6.28 12.92
CA ALA A 211 -18.05 6.53 12.55
C ALA A 211 -17.08 6.09 13.64
N THR A 212 -17.36 6.41 14.91
CA THR A 212 -16.57 5.93 16.06
C THR A 212 -16.56 4.39 16.15
N ALA A 213 -17.70 3.74 15.94
CA ALA A 213 -17.79 2.28 15.94
C ALA A 213 -16.97 1.64 14.80
N GLN A 214 -16.98 2.23 13.61
CA GLN A 214 -16.16 1.78 12.49
C GLN A 214 -14.67 1.98 12.74
N VAL A 215 -14.28 3.11 13.36
CA VAL A 215 -12.89 3.32 13.81
C VAL A 215 -12.49 2.25 14.81
N LEU A 216 -13.30 1.96 15.82
CA LEU A 216 -13.01 0.91 16.81
C LEU A 216 -12.83 -0.47 16.15
N LYS A 217 -13.70 -0.82 15.20
CA LYS A 217 -13.59 -2.06 14.41
C LYS A 217 -12.29 -2.11 13.61
N ALA A 218 -11.92 -1.00 12.94
CA ALA A 218 -10.68 -0.90 12.19
C ALA A 218 -9.46 -1.03 13.11
N THR A 219 -9.48 -0.40 14.27
CA THR A 219 -8.42 -0.49 15.30
C THR A 219 -8.24 -1.93 15.77
N HIS A 220 -9.31 -2.65 16.11
CA HIS A 220 -9.21 -4.07 16.46
C HIS A 220 -8.64 -4.93 15.31
N GLY A 221 -9.04 -4.64 14.07
CA GLY A 221 -8.47 -5.32 12.91
C GLY A 221 -7.00 -4.96 12.63
N VAL A 222 -6.50 -3.84 13.14
CA VAL A 222 -5.07 -3.49 13.13
C VAL A 222 -4.35 -4.26 14.24
N ASP A 223 -4.92 -4.30 15.45
CA ASP A 223 -4.34 -5.04 16.59
C ASP A 223 -4.15 -6.53 16.28
N ASP A 224 -5.17 -7.18 15.68
CA ASP A 224 -5.07 -8.59 15.32
C ASP A 224 -3.98 -8.84 14.26
N ARG A 225 -3.84 -7.92 13.29
CA ARG A 225 -2.74 -7.98 12.31
C ARG A 225 -1.39 -7.75 12.96
N MET A 226 -1.32 -6.85 13.95
CA MET A 226 -0.09 -6.55 14.69
C MET A 226 0.37 -7.76 15.52
N ARG A 227 -0.54 -8.48 16.17
CA ARG A 227 -0.21 -9.75 16.83
C ARG A 227 0.33 -10.79 15.84
N GLY A 228 -0.28 -10.90 14.66
CA GLY A 228 0.24 -11.79 13.61
C GLY A 228 1.64 -11.40 13.13
N VAL A 229 1.97 -10.11 13.09
CA VAL A 229 3.33 -9.64 12.80
C VAL A 229 4.28 -9.98 13.94
N GLU A 230 3.88 -9.79 15.20
CA GLU A 230 4.67 -10.14 16.38
C GLU A 230 5.06 -11.63 16.38
N ASP A 231 4.10 -12.53 16.10
CA ASP A 231 4.36 -13.97 15.97
C ASP A 231 5.37 -14.28 14.84
N MET A 232 5.26 -13.60 13.70
CA MET A 232 6.22 -13.77 12.60
C MET A 232 7.62 -13.27 12.97
N VAL A 233 7.74 -12.17 13.72
CA VAL A 233 9.03 -11.67 14.19
C VAL A 233 9.67 -12.69 15.13
N LEU A 234 8.90 -13.29 16.04
CA LEU A 234 9.40 -14.33 16.93
C LEU A 234 9.88 -15.59 16.16
N ASP A 235 9.19 -16.00 15.09
CA ASP A 235 9.68 -17.09 14.22
C ASP A 235 11.01 -16.73 13.54
N VAL A 236 11.12 -15.51 13.03
CA VAL A 236 12.35 -15.02 12.41
C VAL A 236 13.50 -15.01 13.42
N ASP A 237 13.28 -14.51 14.63
CA ASP A 237 14.29 -14.50 15.70
C ASP A 237 14.79 -15.91 16.03
N ASN A 238 13.89 -16.88 16.17
CA ASN A 238 14.26 -18.29 16.39
C ASN A 238 15.08 -18.86 15.23
N ARG A 239 14.73 -18.51 13.99
CA ARG A 239 15.48 -18.95 12.80
C ARG A 239 16.86 -18.31 12.72
N VAL A 240 16.99 -17.05 13.08
CA VAL A 240 18.28 -16.34 13.14
C VAL A 240 19.19 -16.99 14.19
N ALA A 241 18.68 -17.25 15.39
CA ALA A 241 19.44 -17.97 16.42
C ALA A 241 19.93 -19.34 15.92
N GLY A 242 19.07 -20.10 15.22
CA GLY A 242 19.47 -21.37 14.62
C GLY A 242 20.47 -21.26 13.47
N VAL A 243 20.56 -20.11 12.79
CA VAL A 243 21.61 -19.81 11.81
C VAL A 243 22.92 -19.48 12.54
N ASP A 244 22.88 -18.70 13.60
CA ASP A 244 24.05 -18.35 14.40
C ASP A 244 24.74 -19.61 14.96
N ASP A 245 23.97 -20.56 15.49
CA ASP A 245 24.50 -21.87 15.94
C ASP A 245 25.21 -22.64 14.82
N LYS A 246 24.63 -22.62 13.61
CA LYS A 246 25.22 -23.30 12.45
C LYS A 246 26.50 -22.61 12.00
N VAL A 247 26.54 -21.28 12.00
CA VAL A 247 27.74 -20.50 11.68
C VAL A 247 28.86 -20.83 12.66
N ALA A 248 28.58 -20.83 13.97
CA ALA A 248 29.56 -21.23 14.98
C ALA A 248 30.08 -22.67 14.79
N SER A 249 29.21 -23.60 14.39
CA SER A 249 29.63 -24.96 14.05
C SER A 249 30.52 -25.01 12.80
N VAL A 250 30.26 -24.17 11.79
CA VAL A 250 31.10 -24.06 10.59
C VAL A 250 32.45 -23.47 10.94
N ASP A 251 32.51 -22.43 11.75
CA ASP A 251 33.77 -21.80 12.19
C ASP A 251 34.69 -22.81 12.89
N ASN A 252 34.15 -23.62 13.81
CA ASN A 252 34.90 -24.70 14.46
C ASN A 252 35.44 -25.74 13.47
N ARG A 253 34.67 -26.08 12.45
CA ARG A 253 35.10 -27.03 11.41
C ARG A 253 36.21 -26.44 10.54
N VAL A 254 36.13 -25.16 10.22
CA VAL A 254 37.17 -24.44 9.46
C VAL A 254 38.47 -24.41 10.24
N ALA A 255 38.43 -24.04 11.52
CA ALA A 255 39.62 -24.09 12.39
C ALA A 255 40.26 -25.49 12.43
N GLY A 256 39.45 -26.55 12.55
CA GLY A 256 39.96 -27.93 12.51
C GLY A 256 40.51 -28.35 11.13
N VAL A 257 40.07 -27.72 10.04
CA VAL A 257 40.69 -27.92 8.71
C VAL A 257 42.03 -27.19 8.65
N ASP A 258 42.12 -25.96 9.16
CA ASP A 258 43.36 -25.18 9.20
C ASP A 258 44.46 -25.93 9.97
N ASP A 259 44.15 -26.49 11.13
CA ASP A 259 45.10 -27.32 11.91
C ASP A 259 45.61 -28.53 11.12
N ARG A 260 44.71 -29.18 10.36
CA ARG A 260 45.06 -30.35 9.54
C ARG A 260 45.94 -29.96 8.36
N VAL A 261 45.69 -28.80 7.75
CA VAL A 261 46.52 -28.28 6.65
C VAL A 261 47.92 -27.96 7.16
N ALA A 262 48.04 -27.28 8.30
CA ALA A 262 49.34 -27.04 8.94
C ALA A 262 50.10 -28.35 9.21
N GLY A 263 49.42 -29.39 9.74
CA GLY A 263 50.03 -30.70 9.95
C GLY A 263 50.41 -31.44 8.65
N VAL A 264 49.75 -31.15 7.53
CA VAL A 264 50.17 -31.66 6.20
C VAL A 264 51.41 -30.92 5.73
N ASP A 265 51.47 -29.60 5.89
CA ASP A 265 52.63 -28.78 5.52
C ASP A 265 53.91 -29.25 6.25
N ASP A 266 53.83 -29.49 7.56
CA ASP A 266 54.95 -30.03 8.35
C ASP A 266 55.43 -31.40 7.82
N ARG A 267 54.48 -32.27 7.44
CA ARG A 267 54.81 -33.60 6.89
C ARG A 267 55.44 -33.50 5.51
N VAL A 268 55.01 -32.56 4.68
CA VAL A 268 55.61 -32.31 3.36
C VAL A 268 57.04 -31.81 3.54
N ALA A 269 57.28 -30.84 4.43
CA ALA A 269 58.63 -30.39 4.76
C ALA A 269 59.54 -31.54 5.24
N GLY A 270 59.02 -32.42 6.11
CA GLY A 270 59.78 -33.60 6.55
C GLY A 270 60.03 -34.63 5.44
N VAL A 271 59.17 -34.71 4.42
CA VAL A 271 59.43 -35.52 3.21
C VAL A 271 60.52 -34.88 2.37
N ASP A 272 60.49 -33.56 2.18
CA ASP A 272 61.51 -32.82 1.42
C ASP A 272 62.91 -33.01 2.02
N ASP A 273 63.05 -32.91 3.35
CA ASP A 273 64.31 -33.18 4.05
C ASP A 273 64.82 -34.60 3.82
N ARG A 274 63.92 -35.59 3.83
CA ARG A 274 64.27 -37.00 3.59
C ARG A 274 64.70 -37.22 2.14
N VAL A 275 64.04 -36.57 1.18
CA VAL A 275 64.42 -36.64 -0.24
C VAL A 275 65.80 -36.03 -0.43
N ALA A 276 66.08 -34.85 0.12
CA ALA A 276 67.41 -34.25 0.08
C ALA A 276 68.48 -35.17 0.72
N GLY A 277 68.16 -35.86 1.81
CA GLY A 277 69.03 -36.86 2.42
C GLY A 277 69.28 -38.09 1.52
N VAL A 278 68.28 -38.52 0.75
CA VAL A 278 68.43 -39.59 -0.25
C VAL A 278 69.31 -39.12 -1.40
N ASP A 279 69.10 -37.91 -1.93
CA ASP A 279 69.89 -37.33 -3.01
C ASP A 279 71.39 -37.30 -2.66
N ASN A 280 71.74 -36.80 -1.47
CA ASN A 280 73.11 -36.82 -0.98
C ASN A 280 73.71 -38.24 -0.91
N ARG A 281 72.91 -39.24 -0.52
CA ARG A 281 73.38 -40.64 -0.45
C ARG A 281 73.60 -41.21 -1.85
N VAL A 282 72.75 -40.86 -2.81
CA VAL A 282 72.89 -41.28 -4.22
C VAL A 282 74.17 -40.68 -4.79
N GLU A 283 74.43 -39.38 -4.61
CA GLU A 283 75.67 -38.73 -5.05
C GLU A 283 76.93 -39.42 -4.48
N ASN A 284 76.91 -39.76 -3.18
CA ASN A 284 78.01 -40.50 -2.56
C ASN A 284 78.18 -41.92 -3.16
N VAL A 285 77.08 -42.60 -3.50
CA VAL A 285 77.13 -43.91 -4.15
C VAL A 285 77.72 -43.78 -5.56
N GLU A 286 77.32 -42.75 -6.33
CA GLU A 286 77.86 -42.48 -7.66
C GLU A 286 79.38 -42.26 -7.63
N VAL A 287 79.89 -41.47 -6.68
CA VAL A 287 81.34 -41.27 -6.49
C VAL A 287 82.05 -42.59 -6.18
N ARG A 288 81.48 -43.43 -5.31
CA ARG A 288 82.06 -44.74 -4.98
C ARG A 288 82.06 -45.68 -6.18
N VAL A 289 81.00 -45.70 -6.99
CA VAL A 289 80.93 -46.50 -8.22
C VAL A 289 82.01 -46.04 -9.20
N ALA A 290 82.20 -44.74 -9.40
CA ALA A 290 83.27 -44.21 -10.26
C ALA A 290 84.67 -44.64 -9.77
N SER A 291 84.91 -44.61 -8.45
CA SER A 291 86.16 -45.11 -7.88
C SER A 291 86.36 -46.62 -8.09
N VAL A 292 85.29 -47.41 -7.92
CA VAL A 292 85.34 -48.86 -8.23
C VAL A 292 85.68 -49.07 -9.70
N ASP A 293 85.04 -48.36 -10.62
CA ASP A 293 85.33 -48.45 -12.06
C ASP A 293 86.80 -48.16 -12.39
N GLU A 294 87.43 -47.19 -11.72
CA GLU A 294 88.86 -46.91 -11.87
C GLU A 294 89.73 -48.07 -11.36
N THR A 295 89.40 -48.64 -10.18
CA THR A 295 90.14 -49.79 -9.66
C THR A 295 90.00 -51.04 -10.55
N VAL A 296 88.83 -51.26 -11.14
CA VAL A 296 88.58 -52.35 -12.09
C VAL A 296 89.45 -52.18 -13.33
N ARG A 297 89.47 -50.99 -13.95
CA ARG A 297 90.37 -50.71 -15.09
C ARG A 297 91.84 -50.97 -14.74
N ALA A 298 92.30 -50.52 -13.57
CA ALA A 298 93.67 -50.76 -13.13
C ALA A 298 93.99 -52.25 -12.92
N VAL A 299 93.01 -53.05 -12.49
CA VAL A 299 93.13 -54.51 -12.40
C VAL A 299 93.17 -55.13 -13.80
N GLU A 300 92.30 -54.70 -14.72
CA GLU A 300 92.30 -55.15 -16.12
C GLU A 300 93.65 -54.90 -16.79
N ASP A 301 94.24 -53.71 -16.62
CA ASP A 301 95.57 -53.36 -17.12
C ASP A 301 96.67 -54.27 -16.53
N LYS A 302 96.64 -54.51 -15.21
CA LYS A 302 97.60 -55.43 -14.56
C LYS A 302 97.47 -56.85 -15.09
N VAL A 303 96.26 -57.33 -15.31
CA VAL A 303 96.01 -58.67 -15.88
C VAL A 303 96.58 -58.76 -17.29
N ALA A 304 96.39 -57.74 -18.13
CA ALA A 304 96.98 -57.69 -19.47
C ALA A 304 98.52 -57.79 -19.44
N VAL A 305 99.18 -57.01 -18.58
CA VAL A 305 100.65 -57.08 -18.40
C VAL A 305 101.13 -58.47 -17.96
N VAL A 306 100.39 -59.13 -17.05
CA VAL A 306 100.73 -60.50 -16.61
C VAL A 306 100.61 -61.49 -17.77
N ILE A 307 99.56 -61.38 -18.58
CA ILE A 307 99.36 -62.23 -19.77
C ILE A 307 100.52 -62.03 -20.76
N ASP A 308 100.87 -60.79 -21.10
CA ASP A 308 101.97 -60.48 -22.02
C ASP A 308 103.32 -60.97 -21.49
N GLY A 309 103.59 -60.77 -20.20
CA GLY A 309 104.81 -61.25 -19.54
C GLY A 309 104.93 -62.78 -19.52
N ALA A 310 103.80 -63.49 -19.33
CA ALA A 310 103.76 -64.94 -19.42
C ALA A 310 104.06 -65.44 -20.85
N GLN A 311 103.53 -64.75 -21.88
CA GLN A 311 103.82 -65.06 -23.28
C GLN A 311 105.31 -64.85 -23.63
N LEU A 312 105.93 -63.73 -23.22
CA LEU A 312 107.35 -63.47 -23.43
C LEU A 312 108.26 -64.48 -22.73
N SER A 313 107.93 -64.87 -21.49
CA SER A 313 108.68 -65.90 -20.73
C SER A 313 108.63 -67.26 -21.42
N SER A 314 107.47 -67.63 -21.98
CA SER A 314 107.29 -68.86 -22.76
C SER A 314 108.13 -68.85 -24.05
N ILE A 315 108.21 -67.71 -24.75
CA ILE A 315 109.07 -67.54 -25.94
C ILE A 315 110.56 -67.61 -25.56
N GLY A 316 110.97 -66.99 -24.46
CA GLY A 316 112.34 -67.03 -23.96
C GLY A 316 112.82 -68.45 -23.61
N HIS A 317 111.97 -69.26 -22.97
CA HIS A 317 112.25 -70.67 -22.71
C HIS A 317 112.41 -71.49 -24.00
N GLN A 318 111.55 -71.27 -25.00
CA GLN A 318 111.69 -71.93 -26.31
C GLN A 318 112.99 -71.55 -27.04
N LYS A 319 113.45 -70.30 -26.92
CA LYS A 319 114.70 -69.81 -27.55
C LYS A 319 115.96 -70.34 -26.86
N ASN A 320 115.97 -70.43 -25.52
CA ASN A 320 117.08 -70.96 -24.73
C ASN A 320 117.27 -72.49 -24.92
N ILE A 321 116.17 -73.24 -25.09
CA ILE A 321 116.22 -74.66 -25.48
C ILE A 321 116.81 -74.83 -26.89
N ARG A 322 116.53 -73.90 -27.81
CA ARG A 322 117.05 -73.91 -29.19
C ARG A 322 118.55 -73.55 -29.26
N GLU A 323 119.05 -72.65 -28.42
CA GLU A 323 120.47 -72.28 -28.36
C GLU A 323 121.36 -73.32 -27.67
N ARG A 324 120.81 -74.13 -26.73
CA ARG A 324 121.52 -75.28 -26.13
C ARG A 324 121.55 -76.54 -27.01
N GLY A 325 120.84 -76.54 -28.14
CA GLY A 325 120.81 -77.65 -29.10
C GLY A 325 121.77 -77.51 -30.29
N GLN A 326 122.63 -76.48 -30.31
CA GLN A 326 123.62 -76.23 -31.37
C GLN A 326 125.09 -76.31 -30.90
N GLY A 327 125.39 -77.06 -29.84
CA GLY A 327 126.74 -77.36 -29.37
C GLY A 327 127.14 -78.81 -29.64
#